data_AF-A0A7C5GQX3-F1
#
_entry.id   AF-A0A7C5GQX3-F1
#
_cell.length_a   1.000
_cell.length_b   1.000
_cell.length_c   1.000
_cell.angle_alpha   90.00
_cell.angle_beta   90.00
_cell.angle_gamma   90.00
#
_symmetry.space_group_name_H-M   'P 1'
#
loop_
_entity.id
_entity.type
_entity.pdbx_description
1 polymer ?
#
loop_
_entity_poly.entity_id
_entity_poly.type
_entity_poly.pdbx_seq_one_letter_code
_entity_poly.pdbx_strand_id
1 'polypeptide(L)'
;MACLVASPLAAQPLLPEVEPPPIAPADAPEAAQVALEEVRRMAVAGARELALRFVDRLQPSRETSPEGWRQWELLRFDLLADLEAWGRLEARLERDLEEAEGPFRLLLLERLAGTRLARGDGDGALEPLRLLLWGGEAVEDHRMRRWRRLVIRAHLARGALEDARRAMLRYRGEFSDRDAAERLLEARVLLSGGRWGEAERLLVDVEGDEAQALSLLAHLRNGLEAPASVRRVAEARAAREGLSAAARARYLYVAAEAARLAGEGAARIAALERLLAAAATLSDPLFRVEPEDLWNAWEQHGRLLGNRLTLLLGDDASWYREALNRLEKSPGEARALLTVIVAGETSPQARLRAHAELAGSLAKEPGGTALLRRLYDGVAGHGWEELPLEIRYRLVDEAIRAGRLTEASAIMGGLERPPAKA
;
A
#
# COMPACT_ATOMS: atom_id res chain seq x y z
N MET A 1 40.59 42.52 -38.98
CA MET A 1 40.27 43.94 -38.73
C MET A 1 38.76 44.08 -38.68
N ALA A 2 38.22 44.72 -37.63
CA ALA A 2 36.79 45.07 -37.42
C ALA A 2 35.82 43.85 -37.29
N CYS A 3 34.91 43.68 -36.31
CA CYS A 3 34.04 44.62 -35.54
C CYS A 3 33.07 45.39 -36.47
N LEU A 4 31.77 45.61 -36.28
CA LEU A 4 30.70 45.29 -35.29
C LEU A 4 29.40 45.03 -36.12
N VAL A 5 28.25 44.50 -35.64
CA VAL A 5 27.78 43.92 -34.36
C VAL A 5 26.61 42.97 -34.67
N ALA A 6 26.21 42.09 -33.74
CA ALA A 6 24.90 41.43 -33.76
C ALA A 6 24.06 41.93 -32.57
N SER A 7 22.79 42.29 -32.81
CA SER A 7 21.90 42.87 -31.80
C SER A 7 21.58 41.89 -30.66
N PRO A 8 21.39 42.37 -29.42
CA PRO A 8 20.96 41.51 -28.32
C PRO A 8 19.52 41.04 -28.52
N LEU A 9 19.26 39.74 -28.30
CA LEU A 9 17.89 39.26 -28.11
C LEU A 9 17.32 39.93 -26.85
N ALA A 10 16.26 40.71 -27.03
CA ALA A 10 15.50 41.22 -25.90
C ALA A 10 14.88 40.06 -25.11
N ALA A 11 14.97 40.11 -23.79
CA ALA A 11 14.32 39.15 -22.91
C ALA A 11 12.81 39.17 -23.16
N GLN A 12 12.21 37.99 -23.40
CA GLN A 12 10.76 37.85 -23.34
C GLN A 12 10.31 38.13 -21.90
N PRO A 13 9.27 38.95 -21.69
CA PRO A 13 8.73 39.14 -20.36
C PRO A 13 8.18 37.81 -19.84
N LEU A 14 8.45 37.56 -18.55
CA LEU A 14 7.82 36.47 -17.82
C LEU A 14 6.30 36.55 -17.96
N LEU A 15 5.65 35.39 -18.08
CA LEU A 15 4.19 35.29 -18.01
C LEU A 15 3.72 36.02 -16.74
N PRO A 16 2.63 36.81 -16.79
CA PRO A 16 2.12 37.48 -15.61
C PRO A 16 1.81 36.44 -14.54
N GLU A 17 2.29 36.67 -13.32
CA GLU A 17 1.82 35.93 -12.16
C GLU A 17 0.30 36.07 -12.12
N VAL A 18 -0.41 34.94 -12.18
CA VAL A 18 -1.84 34.92 -11.94
C VAL A 18 -2.02 35.12 -10.43
N GLU A 19 -2.07 36.38 -10.01
CA GLU A 19 -2.50 36.74 -8.67
C GLU A 19 -3.86 36.04 -8.42
N PRO A 20 -3.97 35.19 -7.39
CA PRO A 20 -5.26 34.63 -7.02
C PRO A 20 -6.18 35.77 -6.61
N PRO A 21 -7.49 35.69 -6.90
CA PRO A 21 -8.42 36.77 -6.57
C PRO A 21 -8.38 37.07 -5.06
N PRO A 22 -8.52 38.35 -4.66
CA PRO A 22 -8.47 38.73 -3.26
C PRO A 22 -9.64 38.11 -2.50
N ILE A 23 -9.34 37.07 -1.70
CA ILE A 23 -10.32 36.43 -0.83
C ILE A 23 -10.59 37.37 0.35
N ALA A 24 -11.83 37.80 0.51
CA ALA A 24 -12.28 38.59 1.65
C ALA A 24 -12.03 37.82 2.97
N PRO A 25 -11.78 38.51 4.11
CA PRO A 25 -11.49 37.85 5.38
C PRO A 25 -12.61 36.87 5.77
N ALA A 26 -12.21 35.66 6.20
CA ALA A 26 -13.09 34.50 6.41
C ALA A 26 -13.98 34.59 7.66
N ASP A 27 -14.13 35.78 8.26
CA ASP A 27 -14.91 36.03 9.48
C ASP A 27 -16.43 36.02 9.24
N ALA A 28 -16.86 36.07 7.97
CA ALA A 28 -18.27 35.90 7.59
C ALA A 28 -18.58 34.40 7.33
N PRO A 29 -19.46 33.75 8.13
CA PRO A 29 -19.69 32.30 8.02
C PRO A 29 -20.27 31.86 6.68
N GLU A 30 -20.99 32.73 5.97
CA GLU A 30 -21.56 32.47 4.65
C GLU A 30 -20.47 32.41 3.56
N ALA A 31 -19.46 33.29 3.61
CA ALA A 31 -18.31 33.25 2.70
C ALA A 31 -17.43 32.01 2.94
N ALA A 32 -17.25 31.61 4.20
CA ALA A 32 -16.56 30.37 4.56
C ALA A 32 -17.29 29.10 4.06
N GLN A 33 -18.61 29.14 3.92
CA GLN A 33 -19.39 28.02 3.37
C GLN A 33 -19.24 27.90 1.85
N VAL A 34 -19.30 29.01 1.11
CA VAL A 34 -19.08 29.03 -0.35
C VAL A 34 -17.67 28.51 -0.68
N ALA A 35 -16.66 28.97 0.06
CA ALA A 35 -15.29 28.49 -0.07
C ALA A 35 -15.16 26.98 0.21
N LEU A 36 -15.89 26.44 1.19
CA LEU A 36 -15.88 25.00 1.50
C LEU A 36 -16.38 24.16 0.31
N GLU A 37 -17.42 24.61 -0.39
CA GLU A 37 -17.95 23.91 -1.57
C GLU A 37 -17.01 23.98 -2.77
N GLU A 38 -16.25 25.06 -2.94
CA GLU A 38 -15.17 25.16 -3.94
C GLU A 38 -14.03 24.20 -3.64
N VAL A 39 -13.57 24.13 -2.38
CA VAL A 39 -12.52 23.20 -1.95
C VAL A 39 -12.96 21.74 -2.08
N ARG A 40 -14.24 21.42 -1.80
CA ARG A 40 -14.82 20.09 -2.06
C ARG A 40 -14.82 19.75 -3.56
N ARG A 41 -15.23 20.67 -4.43
CA ARG A 41 -15.20 20.46 -5.90
C ARG A 41 -13.76 20.25 -6.40
N MET A 42 -12.79 20.98 -5.86
CA MET A 42 -11.36 20.81 -6.14
C MET A 42 -10.83 19.43 -5.72
N ALA A 43 -11.22 18.95 -4.54
CA ALA A 43 -10.87 17.61 -4.06
C ALA A 43 -11.44 16.50 -4.97
N VAL A 44 -12.71 16.61 -5.35
CA VAL A 44 -13.38 15.67 -6.27
C VAL A 44 -12.75 15.70 -7.67
N ALA A 45 -12.29 16.86 -8.13
CA ALA A 45 -11.51 17.00 -9.37
C ALA A 45 -10.07 16.42 -9.28
N GLY A 46 -9.68 15.86 -8.14
CA GLY A 46 -8.41 15.17 -7.93
C GLY A 46 -7.28 16.02 -7.34
N ALA A 47 -7.46 17.34 -7.19
CA ALA A 47 -6.45 18.26 -6.68
C ALA A 47 -6.41 18.28 -5.13
N ARG A 48 -6.22 17.12 -4.51
CA ARG A 48 -6.38 16.88 -3.06
C ARG A 48 -5.37 17.63 -2.19
N GLU A 49 -4.10 17.65 -2.58
CA GLU A 49 -3.05 18.38 -1.85
C GLU A 49 -3.26 19.89 -1.92
N LEU A 50 -3.79 20.38 -3.04
CA LEU A 50 -4.16 21.79 -3.19
C LEU A 50 -5.39 22.12 -2.35
N ALA A 51 -6.42 21.27 -2.38
CA ALA A 51 -7.59 21.40 -1.51
C ALA A 51 -7.19 21.44 -0.03
N LEU A 52 -6.28 20.56 0.41
CA LEU A 52 -5.75 20.55 1.78
C LEU A 52 -5.04 21.86 2.15
N ARG A 53 -4.27 22.46 1.23
CA ARG A 53 -3.66 23.80 1.43
C ARG A 53 -4.69 24.92 1.53
N PHE A 54 -5.87 24.78 0.90
CA PHE A 54 -6.97 25.72 1.09
C PHE A 54 -7.66 25.51 2.44
N VAL A 55 -7.84 24.27 2.89
CA VAL A 55 -8.30 23.98 4.27
C VAL A 55 -7.37 24.61 5.31
N ASP A 56 -6.05 24.52 5.13
CA ASP A 56 -5.06 25.18 6.01
C ASP A 56 -5.17 26.72 6.08
N ARG A 57 -5.78 27.37 5.08
CA ARG A 57 -5.85 28.84 4.96
C ARG A 57 -7.22 29.43 5.24
N LEU A 58 -8.29 28.70 4.94
CA LEU A 58 -9.67 29.21 4.89
C LEU A 58 -10.58 28.63 5.98
N GLN A 59 -10.11 27.63 6.75
CA GLN A 59 -10.87 27.09 7.87
C GLN A 59 -11.16 28.19 8.91
N PRO A 60 -12.42 28.46 9.26
CA PRO A 60 -12.77 29.46 10.28
C PRO A 60 -12.35 28.97 11.68
N SER A 61 -12.21 29.90 12.63
CA SER A 61 -11.85 29.52 14.00
C SER A 61 -13.00 28.76 14.68
N ARG A 62 -12.64 27.84 15.58
CA ARG A 62 -13.61 27.09 16.40
C ARG A 62 -14.43 28.01 17.30
N GLU A 63 -13.87 29.15 17.72
CA GLU A 63 -14.54 30.14 18.57
C GLU A 63 -15.58 30.96 17.80
N THR A 64 -15.25 31.40 16.57
CA THR A 64 -16.15 32.26 15.76
C THR A 64 -17.19 31.47 14.98
N SER A 65 -16.89 30.23 14.57
CA SER A 65 -17.84 29.34 13.89
C SER A 65 -17.58 27.87 14.23
N PRO A 66 -18.10 27.36 15.37
CA PRO A 66 -17.89 25.96 15.78
C PRO A 66 -18.39 24.95 14.73
N GLU A 67 -19.51 25.22 14.08
CA GLU A 67 -20.09 24.34 13.07
C GLU A 67 -19.35 24.44 11.73
N GLY A 68 -19.00 25.66 11.28
CA GLY A 68 -18.17 25.84 10.10
C GLY A 68 -16.82 25.14 10.28
N TRP A 69 -16.16 25.35 11.42
CA TRP A 69 -14.90 24.69 11.77
C TRP A 69 -15.02 23.17 11.65
N ARG A 70 -16.08 22.55 12.20
CA ARG A 70 -16.34 21.10 12.07
C ARG A 70 -16.47 20.65 10.62
N GLN A 71 -17.21 21.36 9.78
CA GLN A 71 -17.43 20.95 8.38
C GLN A 71 -16.15 21.03 7.53
N TRP A 72 -15.29 22.00 7.82
CA TRP A 72 -13.93 22.09 7.27
C TRP A 72 -13.02 20.98 7.81
N GLU A 73 -13.15 20.61 9.09
CA GLU A 73 -12.32 19.59 9.72
C GLU A 73 -12.66 18.16 9.23
N LEU A 74 -13.95 17.87 9.02
CA LEU A 74 -14.38 16.62 8.38
C LEU A 74 -13.81 16.49 6.96
N LEU A 75 -13.80 17.58 6.19
CA LEU A 75 -13.14 17.61 4.88
C LEU A 75 -11.62 17.39 5.00
N ARG A 76 -10.96 17.97 6.02
CA ARG A 76 -9.54 17.70 6.29
C ARG A 76 -9.29 16.22 6.53
N PHE A 77 -10.14 15.57 7.33
CA PHE A 77 -9.99 14.15 7.63
C PHE A 77 -10.13 13.28 6.39
N ASP A 78 -11.12 13.59 5.54
CA ASP A 78 -11.35 12.86 4.29
C ASP A 78 -10.20 13.07 3.30
N LEU A 79 -9.69 14.30 3.16
CA LEU A 79 -8.51 14.60 2.36
C LEU A 79 -7.23 13.89 2.85
N LEU A 80 -7.01 13.84 4.16
CA LEU A 80 -5.85 13.15 4.73
C LEU A 80 -5.97 11.62 4.60
N ALA A 81 -7.18 11.06 4.66
CA ALA A 81 -7.43 9.64 4.41
C ALA A 81 -7.22 9.27 2.93
N ASP A 82 -7.75 10.07 2.01
CA ASP A 82 -7.58 9.91 0.56
C ASP A 82 -6.10 10.00 0.11
N LEU A 83 -5.29 10.80 0.82
CA LEU A 83 -3.84 10.94 0.60
C LEU A 83 -3.01 9.88 1.35
N GLU A 84 -3.64 8.90 2.00
CA GLU A 84 -3.02 7.90 2.88
C GLU A 84 -2.10 8.51 3.96
N ALA A 85 -2.36 9.76 4.36
CA ALA A 85 -1.56 10.53 5.30
C ALA A 85 -1.87 10.18 6.76
N TRP A 86 -1.96 8.88 7.07
CA TRP A 86 -2.55 8.32 8.29
C TRP A 86 -1.95 8.89 9.58
N GLY A 87 -0.64 9.12 9.64
CA GLY A 87 0.00 9.72 10.81
C GLY A 87 -0.37 11.19 11.06
N ARG A 88 -0.66 11.97 10.00
CA ARG A 88 -1.17 13.34 10.12
C ARG A 88 -2.65 13.35 10.51
N LEU A 89 -3.42 12.37 10.02
CA LEU A 89 -4.83 12.19 10.37
C LEU A 89 -4.99 11.83 11.85
N GLU A 90 -4.24 10.83 12.32
CA GLU A 90 -4.25 10.37 13.71
C GLU A 90 -3.91 11.50 14.69
N ALA A 91 -2.78 12.19 14.49
CA ALA A 91 -2.37 13.31 15.35
C ALA A 91 -3.33 14.50 15.34
N ARG A 92 -4.19 14.63 14.30
CA ARG A 92 -5.28 15.63 14.28
C ARG A 92 -6.49 15.14 15.05
N LEU A 93 -6.93 13.91 14.81
CA LEU A 93 -8.06 13.28 15.50
C LEU A 93 -7.83 13.22 17.03
N GLU A 94 -6.62 12.89 17.47
CA GLU A 94 -6.27 12.85 18.90
C GLU A 94 -6.38 14.23 19.56
N ARG A 95 -5.86 15.28 18.90
CA ARG A 95 -5.98 16.67 19.38
C ARG A 95 -7.44 17.12 19.46
N ASP A 96 -8.19 16.91 18.39
CA ASP A 96 -9.58 17.37 18.31
C ASP A 96 -10.48 16.61 19.31
N LEU A 97 -10.06 15.40 19.74
CA LEU A 97 -10.74 14.56 20.74
C LEU A 97 -10.60 15.08 22.19
N GLU A 98 -9.56 15.85 22.52
CA GLU A 98 -9.38 16.43 23.87
C GLU A 98 -10.55 17.36 24.25
N GLU A 99 -11.03 18.11 23.26
CA GLU A 99 -12.10 19.12 23.40
C GLU A 99 -13.44 18.65 22.80
N ALA A 100 -13.58 17.40 22.35
CA ALA A 100 -14.80 16.92 21.69
C ALA A 100 -15.79 16.26 22.65
N GLU A 101 -17.06 16.68 22.54
CA GLU A 101 -18.19 16.17 23.31
C GLU A 101 -19.30 15.60 22.41
N GLY A 102 -20.19 14.80 23.01
CA GLY A 102 -21.41 14.28 22.40
C GLY A 102 -21.19 13.54 21.06
N PRO A 103 -22.12 13.68 20.09
CA PRO A 103 -22.05 12.94 18.82
C PRO A 103 -20.78 13.17 18.00
N PHE A 104 -20.12 14.33 18.14
CA PHE A 104 -18.85 14.61 17.46
C PHE A 104 -17.71 13.80 18.07
N ARG A 105 -17.67 13.65 19.40
CA ARG A 105 -16.70 12.77 20.08
C ARG A 105 -16.77 11.33 19.57
N LEU A 106 -17.98 10.79 19.43
CA LEU A 106 -18.20 9.43 18.91
C LEU A 106 -17.66 9.28 17.47
N LEU A 107 -17.86 10.30 16.63
CA LEU A 107 -17.35 10.32 15.26
C LEU A 107 -15.82 10.37 15.20
N LEU A 108 -15.18 11.16 16.06
CA LEU A 108 -13.71 11.22 16.16
C LEU A 108 -13.13 9.87 16.62
N LEU A 109 -13.69 9.25 17.66
CA LEU A 109 -13.28 7.93 18.14
C LEU A 109 -13.44 6.85 17.04
N GLU A 110 -14.52 6.88 16.28
CA GLU A 110 -14.74 5.95 15.16
C GLU A 110 -13.73 6.16 14.03
N ARG A 111 -13.44 7.41 13.67
CA ARG A 111 -12.40 7.76 12.68
C ARG A 111 -11.00 7.39 13.17
N LEU A 112 -10.70 7.55 14.46
CA LEU A 112 -9.41 7.19 15.06
C LEU A 112 -9.20 5.67 15.03
N ALA A 113 -10.22 4.90 15.43
CA ALA A 113 -10.22 3.44 15.29
C ALA A 113 -9.98 3.00 13.84
N GLY A 114 -10.69 3.61 12.88
CA GLY A 114 -10.53 3.33 11.45
C GLY A 114 -9.14 3.69 10.91
N THR A 115 -8.57 4.81 11.36
CA THR A 115 -7.23 5.29 10.97
C THR A 115 -6.14 4.36 11.48
N ARG A 116 -6.18 3.97 12.76
CA ARG A 116 -5.24 3.01 13.34
C ARG A 116 -5.33 1.64 12.64
N LEU A 117 -6.53 1.17 12.31
CA LEU A 117 -6.72 -0.04 11.49
C LEU A 117 -6.15 0.07 10.07
N ALA A 118 -6.28 1.23 9.41
CA ALA A 118 -5.70 1.44 8.08
C ALA A 118 -4.16 1.36 8.10
N ARG A 119 -3.54 1.75 9.22
CA ARG A 119 -2.10 1.58 9.50
C ARG A 119 -1.70 0.16 9.92
N GLY A 120 -2.64 -0.77 10.10
CA GLY A 120 -2.40 -2.10 10.66
C GLY A 120 -2.25 -2.14 12.19
N ASP A 121 -2.40 -1.01 12.89
CA ASP A 121 -2.36 -0.96 14.35
C ASP A 121 -3.67 -1.47 14.97
N GLY A 122 -3.74 -2.79 15.12
CA GLY A 122 -4.84 -3.46 15.80
C GLY A 122 -4.87 -3.25 17.32
N ASP A 123 -3.81 -2.72 17.94
CA ASP A 123 -3.74 -2.49 19.38
C ASP A 123 -4.23 -1.10 19.77
N GLY A 124 -3.69 -0.05 19.17
CA GLY A 124 -4.21 1.29 19.33
C GLY A 124 -5.65 1.43 18.80
N ALA A 125 -6.08 0.64 17.82
CA ALA A 125 -7.47 0.64 17.36
C ALA A 125 -8.48 0.17 18.42
N LEU A 126 -8.11 -0.72 19.35
CA LEU A 126 -9.05 -1.18 20.39
C LEU A 126 -9.31 -0.15 21.48
N GLU A 127 -8.40 0.79 21.71
CA GLU A 127 -8.55 1.84 22.73
C GLU A 127 -9.80 2.72 22.50
N PRO A 128 -9.99 3.39 21.35
CA PRO A 128 -11.20 4.18 21.10
C PRO A 128 -12.44 3.30 20.95
N LEU A 129 -12.31 2.06 20.44
CA LEU A 129 -13.43 1.12 20.34
C LEU A 129 -13.96 0.68 21.71
N ARG A 130 -13.12 0.58 22.74
CA ARG A 130 -13.56 0.32 24.12
C ARG A 130 -14.35 1.50 24.67
N LEU A 131 -13.90 2.73 24.43
CA LEU A 131 -14.61 3.95 24.82
C LEU A 131 -16.00 4.02 24.14
N LEU A 132 -16.08 3.69 22.86
CA LEU A 132 -17.35 3.63 22.11
C LEU A 132 -18.30 2.54 22.64
N LEU A 133 -17.79 1.33 22.91
CA LEU A 133 -18.63 0.20 23.34
C LEU A 133 -19.05 0.22 24.81
N TRP A 134 -18.34 0.96 25.66
CA TRP A 134 -18.61 1.05 27.11
C TRP A 134 -18.96 2.45 27.61
N GLY A 135 -19.03 3.45 26.72
CA GLY A 135 -19.37 4.84 27.06
C GLY A 135 -20.81 5.07 27.56
N GLY A 136 -21.65 4.04 27.61
CA GLY A 136 -23.00 4.08 28.19
C GLY A 136 -24.08 4.75 27.36
N GLU A 137 -23.71 5.49 26.30
CA GLU A 137 -24.65 6.12 25.38
C GLU A 137 -25.30 5.08 24.46
N ALA A 138 -26.64 5.06 24.43
CA ALA A 138 -27.38 4.21 23.51
C ALA A 138 -27.26 4.75 22.08
N VAL A 139 -26.74 3.94 21.16
CA VAL A 139 -26.59 4.29 19.75
C VAL A 139 -27.43 3.40 18.85
N GLU A 140 -27.73 3.90 17.66
CA GLU A 140 -28.42 3.16 16.60
C GLU A 140 -27.68 1.86 16.22
N ASP A 141 -28.43 0.80 15.94
CA ASP A 141 -27.91 -0.53 15.57
C ASP A 141 -26.88 -0.48 14.45
N HIS A 142 -27.07 0.39 13.45
CA HIS A 142 -26.14 0.52 12.32
C HIS A 142 -24.72 0.90 12.77
N ARG A 143 -24.63 1.75 13.82
CA ARG A 143 -23.39 2.25 14.40
C ARG A 143 -22.76 1.21 15.32
N MET A 144 -23.56 0.56 16.17
CA MET A 144 -23.11 -0.58 16.98
C MET A 144 -22.55 -1.71 16.12
N ARG A 145 -23.23 -2.06 15.01
CA ARG A 145 -22.73 -3.03 14.02
C ARG A 145 -21.39 -2.61 13.44
N ARG A 146 -21.22 -1.34 13.07
CA ARG A 146 -19.93 -0.81 12.57
C ARG A 146 -18.83 -0.98 13.62
N TRP A 147 -19.06 -0.58 14.87
CA TRP A 147 -18.06 -0.69 15.95
C TRP A 147 -17.66 -2.14 16.24
N ARG A 148 -18.61 -3.07 16.31
CA ARG A 148 -18.30 -4.50 16.46
C ARG A 148 -17.48 -5.05 15.29
N ARG A 149 -17.78 -4.66 14.05
CA ARG A 149 -16.98 -5.02 12.87
C ARG A 149 -15.56 -4.44 12.94
N LEU A 150 -15.38 -3.23 13.47
CA LEU A 150 -14.05 -2.64 13.73
C LEU A 150 -13.28 -3.43 14.80
N VAL A 151 -13.92 -3.89 15.88
CA VAL A 151 -13.29 -4.75 16.90
C VAL A 151 -12.81 -6.08 16.31
N ILE A 152 -13.63 -6.74 15.48
CA ILE A 152 -13.22 -7.96 14.77
C ILE A 152 -11.98 -7.69 13.89
N ARG A 153 -11.98 -6.58 13.15
CA ARG A 153 -10.83 -6.17 12.31
C ARG A 153 -9.58 -5.87 13.16
N ALA A 154 -9.72 -5.25 14.33
CA ALA A 154 -8.62 -4.98 15.26
C ALA A 154 -8.00 -6.27 15.83
N HIS A 155 -8.82 -7.29 16.09
CA HIS A 155 -8.31 -8.61 16.49
C HIS A 155 -7.66 -9.39 15.33
N LEU A 156 -8.10 -9.19 14.09
CA LEU A 156 -7.41 -9.72 12.90
C LEU A 156 -6.06 -9.02 12.66
N ALA A 157 -6.02 -7.69 12.75
CA ALA A 157 -4.80 -6.89 12.52
C ALA A 157 -3.64 -7.26 13.47
N ARG A 158 -3.94 -7.53 14.74
CA ARG A 158 -2.97 -8.03 15.74
C ARG A 158 -2.64 -9.54 15.64
N GLY A 159 -3.29 -10.29 14.74
CA GLY A 159 -3.16 -11.75 14.66
C GLY A 159 -3.81 -12.57 15.79
N ALA A 160 -4.68 -11.99 16.62
CA ALA A 160 -5.35 -12.68 17.74
C ALA A 160 -6.63 -13.37 17.26
N LEU A 161 -6.44 -14.46 16.52
CA LEU A 161 -7.51 -15.16 15.80
C LEU A 161 -8.65 -15.64 16.71
N GLU A 162 -8.33 -16.10 17.92
CA GLU A 162 -9.33 -16.54 18.89
C GLU A 162 -10.16 -15.38 19.47
N ASP A 163 -9.59 -14.18 19.62
CA ASP A 163 -10.38 -13.00 19.98
C ASP A 163 -11.23 -12.50 18.82
N ALA A 164 -10.71 -12.54 17.58
CA ALA A 164 -11.50 -12.23 16.38
C ALA A 164 -12.69 -13.18 16.24
N ARG A 165 -12.48 -14.48 16.55
CA ARG A 165 -13.53 -15.50 16.59
C ARG A 165 -14.54 -15.25 17.71
N ARG A 166 -14.09 -14.93 18.93
CA ARG A 166 -15.00 -14.56 20.04
C ARG A 166 -15.84 -13.33 19.71
N ALA A 167 -15.23 -12.29 19.14
CA ALA A 167 -15.92 -11.09 18.69
C ALA A 167 -16.95 -11.38 17.58
N MET A 168 -16.61 -12.27 16.62
CA MET A 168 -17.53 -12.73 15.58
C MET A 168 -18.70 -13.55 16.13
N LEU A 169 -18.47 -14.42 17.13
CA LEU A 169 -19.55 -15.14 17.81
C LEU A 169 -20.47 -14.18 18.58
N ARG A 170 -19.91 -13.17 19.26
CA ARG A 170 -20.71 -12.12 19.92
C ARG A 170 -21.54 -11.34 18.90
N TYR A 171 -20.96 -10.99 17.75
CA TYR A 171 -21.63 -10.32 16.64
C TYR A 171 -22.84 -11.11 16.14
N ARG A 172 -22.66 -12.40 15.84
CA ARG A 172 -23.73 -13.30 15.39
C ARG A 172 -24.82 -13.56 16.42
N GLY A 173 -24.52 -13.41 17.71
CA GLY A 173 -25.52 -13.48 18.79
C GLY A 173 -26.26 -12.15 19.02
N GLU A 174 -25.75 -11.04 18.49
CA GLU A 174 -26.34 -9.70 18.60
C GLU A 174 -27.13 -9.33 17.33
N PHE A 175 -26.72 -9.86 16.17
CA PHE A 175 -27.27 -9.55 14.86
C PHE A 175 -27.53 -10.83 14.05
N SER A 176 -28.79 -11.04 13.64
CA SER A 176 -29.26 -12.26 12.99
C SER A 176 -29.20 -12.20 11.45
N ASP A 177 -29.53 -11.03 10.89
CA ASP A 177 -29.34 -10.68 9.48
C ASP A 177 -27.86 -10.36 9.21
N ARG A 178 -27.34 -10.89 8.09
CA ARG A 178 -25.95 -10.68 7.65
C ARG A 178 -25.88 -10.31 6.18
N ASP A 179 -25.30 -9.14 5.91
CA ASP A 179 -24.99 -8.64 4.57
C ASP A 179 -23.76 -9.36 3.94
N ALA A 180 -23.44 -9.03 2.69
CA ALA A 180 -22.29 -9.62 2.00
C ALA A 180 -20.94 -9.22 2.66
N ALA A 181 -20.79 -7.99 3.14
CA ALA A 181 -19.57 -7.50 3.78
C ALA A 181 -19.29 -8.19 5.14
N GLU A 182 -20.35 -8.57 5.86
CA GLU A 182 -20.32 -9.35 7.09
C GLU A 182 -19.94 -10.80 6.84
N ARG A 183 -20.47 -11.42 5.78
CA ARG A 183 -20.05 -12.77 5.33
C ARG A 183 -18.58 -12.77 4.90
N LEU A 184 -18.13 -11.75 4.17
CA LEU A 184 -16.71 -11.58 3.81
C LEU A 184 -15.81 -11.41 5.04
N LEU A 185 -16.25 -10.65 6.05
CA LEU A 185 -15.51 -10.51 7.31
C LEU A 185 -15.45 -11.83 8.11
N GLU A 186 -16.54 -12.59 8.17
CA GLU A 186 -16.55 -13.90 8.82
C GLU A 186 -15.72 -14.93 8.05
N ALA A 187 -15.75 -14.93 6.71
CA ALA A 187 -14.89 -15.77 5.88
C ALA A 187 -13.40 -15.49 6.13
N ARG A 188 -12.98 -14.23 6.30
CA ARG A 188 -11.61 -13.89 6.73
C ARG A 188 -11.25 -14.51 8.08
N VAL A 189 -12.11 -14.35 9.09
CA VAL A 189 -11.89 -14.92 10.43
C VAL A 189 -11.74 -16.45 10.36
N LEU A 190 -12.58 -17.11 9.55
CA LEU A 190 -12.51 -18.56 9.34
C LEU A 190 -11.24 -18.98 8.59
N LEU A 191 -10.86 -18.28 7.52
CA LEU A 191 -9.67 -18.58 6.71
C LEU A 191 -8.36 -18.38 7.49
N SER A 192 -8.24 -17.28 8.23
CA SER A 192 -7.10 -17.05 9.12
C SER A 192 -7.06 -18.08 10.25
N GLY A 193 -8.22 -18.43 10.82
CA GLY A 193 -8.37 -19.43 11.88
C GLY A 193 -8.31 -20.91 11.42
N GLY A 194 -7.88 -21.20 10.18
CA GLY A 194 -7.73 -22.59 9.70
C GLY A 194 -9.03 -23.33 9.34
N ARG A 195 -10.20 -22.68 9.44
CA ARG A 195 -11.53 -23.29 9.24
C ARG A 195 -11.99 -23.18 7.79
N TRP A 196 -11.13 -23.59 6.86
CA TRP A 196 -11.25 -23.33 5.43
C TRP A 196 -12.56 -23.87 4.82
N GLY A 197 -12.95 -25.11 5.16
CA GLY A 197 -14.21 -25.70 4.70
C GLY A 197 -15.47 -25.04 5.24
N GLU A 198 -15.40 -24.23 6.30
CA GLU A 198 -16.54 -23.38 6.73
C GLU A 198 -16.56 -22.05 6.01
N ALA A 199 -15.39 -21.49 5.67
CA ALA A 199 -15.30 -20.29 4.84
C ALA A 199 -15.81 -20.55 3.42
N GLU A 200 -15.50 -21.72 2.84
CA GLU A 200 -15.99 -22.16 1.53
C GLU A 200 -17.52 -22.18 1.50
N ARG A 201 -18.18 -22.93 2.39
CA ARG A 201 -19.65 -22.98 2.50
C ARG A 201 -20.31 -21.62 2.76
N LEU A 202 -19.61 -20.69 3.44
CA LEU A 202 -20.11 -19.34 3.72
C LEU A 202 -20.09 -18.43 2.48
N LEU A 203 -19.20 -18.71 1.52
CA LEU A 203 -18.94 -17.86 0.35
C LEU A 203 -19.69 -18.30 -0.93
N VAL A 204 -20.35 -19.46 -0.94
CA VAL A 204 -21.04 -20.03 -2.12
C VAL A 204 -21.96 -19.02 -2.81
N ASP A 205 -22.79 -18.32 -2.04
CA ASP A 205 -23.77 -17.34 -2.54
C ASP A 205 -23.32 -15.87 -2.33
N VAL A 206 -22.01 -15.61 -2.24
CA VAL A 206 -21.46 -14.27 -2.06
C VAL A 206 -20.79 -13.81 -3.36
N GLU A 207 -21.35 -12.78 -3.98
CA GLU A 207 -20.84 -12.22 -5.24
C GLU A 207 -19.64 -11.29 -5.03
N GLY A 208 -18.93 -11.02 -6.13
CA GLY A 208 -17.81 -10.07 -6.20
C GLY A 208 -16.42 -10.71 -6.16
N ASP A 209 -15.43 -9.96 -6.64
CA ASP A 209 -14.05 -10.46 -6.78
C ASP A 209 -13.36 -10.76 -5.44
N GLU A 210 -13.78 -10.10 -4.35
CA GLU A 210 -13.28 -10.40 -3.00
C GLU A 210 -13.75 -11.77 -2.51
N ALA A 211 -15.03 -12.10 -2.73
CA ALA A 211 -15.58 -13.42 -2.40
C ALA A 211 -14.89 -14.51 -3.22
N GLN A 212 -14.74 -14.30 -4.54
CA GLN A 212 -14.09 -15.25 -5.43
C GLN A 212 -12.62 -15.51 -5.05
N ALA A 213 -11.86 -14.47 -4.67
CA ALA A 213 -10.49 -14.64 -4.20
C ALA A 213 -10.42 -15.40 -2.87
N LEU A 214 -11.32 -15.12 -1.91
CA LEU A 214 -11.41 -15.86 -0.65
C LEU A 214 -11.85 -17.32 -0.86
N SER A 215 -12.76 -17.61 -1.79
CA SER A 215 -13.16 -18.98 -2.13
C SER A 215 -12.02 -19.75 -2.76
N LEU A 216 -11.30 -19.19 -3.74
CA LEU A 216 -10.10 -19.84 -4.32
C LEU A 216 -9.05 -20.14 -3.24
N LEU A 217 -8.85 -19.22 -2.29
CA LEU A 217 -7.97 -19.43 -1.14
C LEU A 217 -8.48 -20.55 -0.20
N ALA A 218 -9.79 -20.64 0.01
CA ALA A 218 -10.41 -21.70 0.78
C ALA A 218 -10.25 -23.07 0.10
N HIS A 219 -10.54 -23.18 -1.19
CA HIS A 219 -10.37 -24.42 -1.95
C HIS A 219 -8.90 -24.88 -1.97
N LEU A 220 -7.95 -23.95 -2.14
CA LEU A 220 -6.52 -24.23 -2.09
C LEU A 220 -6.09 -24.78 -0.72
N ARG A 221 -6.37 -24.06 0.37
CA ARG A 221 -5.93 -24.44 1.71
C ARG A 221 -6.64 -25.68 2.22
N ASN A 222 -7.91 -25.88 1.85
CA ASN A 222 -8.70 -27.08 2.17
C ASN A 222 -8.38 -28.29 1.27
N GLY A 223 -7.48 -28.17 0.29
CA GLY A 223 -7.09 -29.25 -0.62
C GLY A 223 -8.22 -29.74 -1.55
N LEU A 224 -9.26 -28.92 -1.78
CA LEU A 224 -10.38 -29.26 -2.65
C LEU A 224 -10.02 -29.14 -4.14
N GLU A 225 -9.06 -28.28 -4.46
CA GLU A 225 -8.51 -28.12 -5.81
C GLU A 225 -6.98 -28.30 -5.81
N ALA A 226 -6.46 -28.84 -6.91
CA ALA A 226 -5.01 -28.96 -7.11
C ALA A 226 -4.37 -27.54 -7.19
N PRO A 227 -3.23 -27.27 -6.52
CA PRO A 227 -2.63 -25.93 -6.50
C PRO A 227 -2.35 -25.34 -7.89
N ALA A 228 -1.86 -26.13 -8.84
CA ALA A 228 -1.65 -25.68 -10.22
C ALA A 228 -2.96 -25.41 -11.01
N SER A 229 -4.12 -25.86 -10.53
CA SER A 229 -5.45 -25.44 -11.03
C SER A 229 -5.78 -24.06 -10.49
N VAL A 230 -5.80 -23.91 -9.17
CA VAL A 230 -6.13 -22.65 -8.48
C VAL A 230 -5.24 -21.50 -8.97
N ARG A 231 -3.93 -21.74 -9.13
CA ARG A 231 -3.00 -20.74 -9.66
C ARG A 231 -3.44 -20.21 -11.02
N ARG A 232 -3.72 -21.09 -11.98
CA ARG A 232 -4.12 -20.69 -13.35
C ARG A 232 -5.43 -19.91 -13.34
N VAL A 233 -6.39 -20.31 -12.50
CA VAL A 233 -7.65 -19.57 -12.33
C VAL A 233 -7.38 -18.18 -11.73
N ALA A 234 -6.56 -18.09 -10.68
CA ALA A 234 -6.21 -16.84 -10.03
C ALA A 234 -5.42 -15.89 -10.95
N GLU A 235 -4.46 -16.40 -11.73
CA GLU A 235 -3.73 -15.63 -12.75
C GLU A 235 -4.67 -15.10 -13.85
N ALA A 236 -5.56 -15.95 -14.38
CA ALA A 236 -6.54 -15.54 -15.39
C ALA A 236 -7.53 -14.50 -14.84
N ARG A 237 -7.95 -14.63 -13.58
CA ARG A 237 -8.75 -13.60 -12.89
C ARG A 237 -7.94 -12.31 -12.76
N ALA A 238 -6.71 -12.36 -12.24
CA ALA A 238 -5.80 -11.21 -12.09
C ALA A 238 -5.41 -10.54 -13.42
N ALA A 239 -5.61 -11.19 -14.57
CA ALA A 239 -5.38 -10.62 -15.88
C ALA A 239 -6.56 -9.78 -16.42
N ARG A 240 -7.77 -9.95 -15.90
CA ARG A 240 -8.98 -9.23 -16.37
C ARG A 240 -8.79 -7.70 -16.37
N GLU A 241 -9.34 -7.07 -17.40
CA GLU A 241 -9.50 -5.61 -17.47
C GLU A 241 -10.59 -5.13 -16.50
N GLY A 242 -10.59 -3.83 -16.17
CA GLY A 242 -11.58 -3.22 -15.26
C GLY A 242 -11.47 -3.63 -13.78
N LEU A 243 -10.62 -4.60 -13.41
CA LEU A 243 -10.40 -4.97 -12.01
C LEU A 243 -9.78 -3.84 -11.20
N SER A 244 -10.32 -3.61 -10.00
CA SER A 244 -9.69 -2.74 -8.99
C SER A 244 -8.32 -3.29 -8.59
N ALA A 245 -7.41 -2.39 -8.20
CA ALA A 245 -6.05 -2.77 -7.81
C ALA A 245 -6.06 -3.75 -6.62
N ALA A 246 -6.96 -3.57 -5.65
CA ALA A 246 -7.12 -4.47 -4.51
C ALA A 246 -7.62 -5.87 -4.92
N ALA A 247 -8.58 -5.98 -5.85
CA ALA A 247 -9.04 -7.26 -6.35
C ALA A 247 -7.93 -8.00 -7.12
N ARG A 248 -7.20 -7.27 -7.99
CA ARG A 248 -6.03 -7.80 -8.71
C ARG A 248 -4.96 -8.31 -7.74
N ALA A 249 -4.65 -7.57 -6.69
CA ALA A 249 -3.69 -7.94 -5.67
C ALA A 249 -4.09 -9.24 -4.93
N ARG A 250 -5.36 -9.39 -4.53
CA ARG A 250 -5.84 -10.64 -3.89
C ARG A 250 -5.74 -11.86 -4.79
N TYR A 251 -6.04 -11.73 -6.08
CA TYR A 251 -5.84 -12.83 -7.02
C TYR A 251 -4.36 -13.16 -7.23
N LEU A 252 -3.47 -12.15 -7.29
CA LEU A 252 -2.01 -12.38 -7.38
C LEU A 252 -1.46 -13.06 -6.11
N TYR A 253 -1.97 -12.72 -4.92
CA TYR A 253 -1.65 -13.44 -3.68
C TYR A 253 -2.02 -14.92 -3.77
N VAL A 254 -3.26 -15.22 -4.18
CA VAL A 254 -3.73 -16.62 -4.34
C VAL A 254 -2.89 -17.36 -5.38
N ALA A 255 -2.52 -16.72 -6.48
CA ALA A 255 -1.60 -17.29 -7.46
C ALA A 255 -0.21 -17.60 -6.88
N ALA A 256 0.36 -16.69 -6.08
CA ALA A 256 1.67 -16.88 -5.44
C ALA A 256 1.64 -18.02 -4.40
N GLU A 257 0.60 -18.10 -3.56
CA GLU A 257 0.46 -19.18 -2.58
C GLU A 257 0.22 -20.54 -3.26
N ALA A 258 -0.61 -20.56 -4.32
CA ALA A 258 -0.86 -21.76 -5.10
C ALA A 258 0.41 -22.23 -5.85
N ALA A 259 1.19 -21.32 -6.43
CA ALA A 259 2.49 -21.62 -7.03
C ALA A 259 3.48 -22.22 -6.02
N ARG A 260 3.53 -21.66 -4.81
CA ARG A 260 4.36 -22.17 -3.71
C ARG A 260 3.98 -23.61 -3.35
N LEU A 261 2.69 -23.91 -3.23
CA LEU A 261 2.19 -25.26 -2.92
C LEU A 261 2.37 -26.24 -4.08
N ALA A 262 2.39 -25.77 -5.33
CA ALA A 262 2.69 -26.56 -6.51
C ALA A 262 4.19 -26.84 -6.73
N GLY A 263 5.09 -26.15 -6.01
CA GLY A 263 6.54 -26.19 -6.27
C GLY A 263 6.97 -25.38 -7.51
N GLU A 264 6.08 -24.56 -8.07
CA GLU A 264 6.28 -23.82 -9.33
C GLU A 264 6.98 -22.47 -9.06
N GLY A 265 8.25 -22.53 -8.67
CA GLY A 265 9.02 -21.36 -8.18
C GLY A 265 9.02 -20.15 -9.13
N ALA A 266 9.17 -20.36 -10.44
CA ALA A 266 9.12 -19.27 -11.43
C ALA A 266 7.75 -18.56 -11.47
N ALA A 267 6.65 -19.31 -11.33
CA ALA A 267 5.31 -18.73 -11.28
C ALA A 267 5.04 -18.01 -9.94
N ARG A 268 5.60 -18.51 -8.82
CA ARG A 268 5.57 -17.83 -7.52
C ARG A 268 6.26 -16.46 -7.61
N ILE A 269 7.46 -16.42 -8.21
CA ILE A 269 8.21 -15.18 -8.44
C ILE A 269 7.39 -14.20 -9.28
N ALA A 270 6.88 -14.62 -10.43
CA ALA A 270 6.11 -13.73 -11.32
C ALA A 270 4.83 -13.17 -10.65
N ALA A 271 4.17 -13.95 -9.79
CA ALA A 271 3.02 -13.49 -9.02
C ALA A 271 3.41 -12.48 -7.92
N LEU A 272 4.50 -12.75 -7.18
CA LEU A 272 5.02 -11.87 -6.12
C LEU A 272 5.57 -10.55 -6.68
N GLU A 273 6.35 -10.59 -7.77
CA GLU A 273 6.84 -9.39 -8.46
C GLU A 273 5.67 -8.47 -8.87
N ARG A 274 4.64 -9.03 -9.50
CA ARG A 274 3.44 -8.28 -9.92
C ARG A 274 2.61 -7.76 -8.73
N LEU A 275 2.56 -8.50 -7.63
CA LEU A 275 1.86 -8.10 -6.41
C LEU A 275 2.58 -6.94 -5.71
N LEU A 276 3.89 -7.07 -5.51
CA LEU A 276 4.72 -6.04 -4.87
C LEU A 276 5.01 -4.84 -5.79
N ALA A 277 4.88 -4.97 -7.11
CA ALA A 277 4.86 -3.84 -8.04
C ALA A 277 3.50 -3.09 -8.06
N ALA A 278 2.41 -3.72 -7.62
CA ALA A 278 1.09 -3.08 -7.61
C ALA A 278 1.00 -2.01 -6.50
N ALA A 279 0.49 -0.83 -6.84
CA ALA A 279 0.30 0.28 -5.92
C ALA A 279 -0.77 0.02 -4.83
N ALA A 280 -1.49 -1.11 -4.87
CA ALA A 280 -2.47 -1.46 -3.85
C ALA A 280 -1.79 -1.88 -2.54
N THR A 281 -2.06 -1.14 -1.47
CA THR A 281 -1.82 -1.59 -0.09
C THR A 281 -3.03 -2.40 0.37
N LEU A 282 -2.85 -3.71 0.61
CA LEU A 282 -3.90 -4.53 1.22
C LEU A 282 -3.81 -4.43 2.74
N SER A 283 -4.74 -3.72 3.38
CA SER A 283 -4.87 -3.63 4.85
C SER A 283 -5.41 -4.91 5.50
N ASP A 284 -5.53 -6.00 4.73
CA ASP A 284 -6.09 -7.29 5.15
C ASP A 284 -4.95 -8.27 5.46
N PRO A 285 -4.69 -8.62 6.74
CA PRO A 285 -3.58 -9.49 7.12
C PRO A 285 -3.59 -10.85 6.42
N LEU A 286 -4.75 -11.32 5.96
CA LEU A 286 -4.89 -12.59 5.25
C LEU A 286 -4.18 -12.61 3.89
N PHE A 287 -3.97 -11.45 3.26
CA PHE A 287 -3.31 -11.28 1.97
C PHE A 287 -1.96 -10.55 2.06
N ARG A 288 -1.38 -10.50 3.27
CA ARG A 288 -0.10 -9.83 3.54
C ARG A 288 1.06 -10.55 2.86
N VAL A 289 1.92 -9.79 2.20
CA VAL A 289 3.17 -10.23 1.55
C VAL A 289 4.21 -9.15 1.81
N GLU A 290 5.39 -9.57 2.23
CA GLU A 290 6.51 -8.68 2.52
C GLU A 290 7.59 -8.74 1.42
N PRO A 291 8.47 -7.73 1.31
CA PRO A 291 9.60 -7.76 0.38
C PRO A 291 10.47 -9.02 0.53
N GLU A 292 10.64 -9.51 1.77
CA GLU A 292 11.36 -10.73 2.12
C GLU A 292 10.74 -11.98 1.49
N ASP A 293 9.41 -12.04 1.26
CA ASP A 293 8.78 -13.19 0.59
C ASP A 293 9.30 -13.36 -0.85
N LEU A 294 9.59 -12.25 -1.54
CA LEU A 294 10.12 -12.25 -2.90
C LEU A 294 11.63 -12.53 -2.90
N TRP A 295 12.41 -11.92 -2.00
CA TRP A 295 13.84 -12.26 -1.82
C TRP A 295 14.03 -13.77 -1.56
N ASN A 296 13.26 -14.33 -0.62
CA ASN A 296 13.26 -15.77 -0.33
C ASN A 296 12.81 -16.62 -1.55
N ALA A 297 11.80 -16.17 -2.32
CA ALA A 297 11.35 -16.90 -3.50
C ALA A 297 12.39 -16.91 -4.63
N TRP A 298 13.05 -15.79 -4.88
CA TRP A 298 14.17 -15.68 -5.81
C TRP A 298 15.33 -16.58 -5.39
N GLU A 299 15.78 -16.51 -4.13
CA GLU A 299 16.92 -17.32 -3.67
C GLU A 299 16.63 -18.83 -3.75
N GLN A 300 15.45 -19.27 -3.26
CA GLN A 300 15.03 -20.68 -3.31
C GLN A 300 14.99 -21.19 -4.76
N HIS A 301 14.39 -20.42 -5.68
CA HIS A 301 14.30 -20.83 -7.08
C HIS A 301 15.66 -20.75 -7.80
N GLY A 302 16.46 -19.72 -7.50
CA GLY A 302 17.80 -19.51 -8.05
C GLY A 302 18.74 -20.65 -7.69
N ARG A 303 18.77 -21.09 -6.43
CA ARG A 303 19.55 -22.27 -5.99
C ARG A 303 19.10 -23.54 -6.72
N LEU A 304 17.78 -23.77 -6.85
CA LEU A 304 17.24 -24.92 -7.60
C LEU A 304 17.57 -24.87 -9.11
N LEU A 305 17.61 -23.68 -9.70
CA LEU A 305 17.99 -23.48 -11.10
C LEU A 305 19.50 -23.68 -11.30
N GLY A 306 20.35 -23.07 -10.48
CA GLY A 306 21.80 -23.23 -10.54
C GLY A 306 22.25 -24.68 -10.31
N ASN A 307 21.62 -25.40 -9.39
CA ASN A 307 21.87 -26.84 -9.19
C ASN A 307 21.54 -27.66 -10.46
N ARG A 308 20.40 -27.38 -11.13
CA ARG A 308 20.04 -28.01 -12.42
C ARG A 308 21.01 -27.65 -13.55
N LEU A 309 21.63 -26.47 -13.48
CA LEU A 309 22.64 -25.98 -14.42
C LEU A 309 24.08 -26.32 -13.98
N THR A 310 24.26 -27.14 -12.94
CA THR A 310 25.57 -27.57 -12.40
C THR A 310 26.52 -26.41 -12.01
N LEU A 311 25.95 -25.26 -11.61
CA LEU A 311 26.73 -24.09 -11.19
C LEU A 311 27.32 -24.29 -9.79
N LEU A 312 28.62 -24.08 -9.64
CA LEU A 312 29.32 -24.19 -8.36
C LEU A 312 29.11 -22.93 -7.51
N LEU A 313 28.81 -23.08 -6.22
CA LEU A 313 28.76 -21.95 -5.29
C LEU A 313 30.16 -21.34 -5.13
N GLY A 314 30.25 -20.02 -5.25
CA GLY A 314 31.52 -19.27 -5.25
C GLY A 314 32.14 -19.03 -6.63
N ASP A 315 31.62 -19.64 -7.71
CA ASP A 315 31.93 -19.23 -9.10
C ASP A 315 30.91 -18.17 -9.58
N ASP A 316 30.89 -17.02 -8.90
CA ASP A 316 29.95 -15.93 -9.15
C ASP A 316 29.95 -15.48 -10.63
N ALA A 317 31.07 -15.64 -11.33
CA ALA A 317 31.21 -15.31 -12.75
C ALA A 317 30.36 -16.21 -13.66
N SER A 318 30.24 -17.50 -13.35
CA SER A 318 29.36 -18.41 -14.10
C SER A 318 27.89 -18.22 -13.76
N TRP A 319 27.54 -17.95 -12.48
CA TRP A 319 26.18 -17.55 -12.10
C TRP A 319 25.73 -16.27 -12.82
N TYR A 320 26.59 -15.24 -12.83
CA TYR A 320 26.31 -13.96 -13.46
C TYR A 320 26.13 -14.11 -14.98
N ARG A 321 27.03 -14.84 -15.66
CA ARG A 321 26.92 -15.13 -17.10
C ARG A 321 25.59 -15.80 -17.44
N GLU A 322 25.16 -16.77 -16.63
CA GLU A 322 23.97 -17.57 -16.90
C GLU A 322 22.66 -16.83 -16.55
N ALA A 323 22.71 -15.87 -15.63
CA ALA A 323 21.68 -14.85 -15.44
C ALA A 323 21.56 -13.91 -16.66
N LEU A 324 22.67 -13.34 -17.15
CA LEU A 324 22.66 -12.45 -18.31
C LEU A 324 22.05 -13.13 -19.56
N ASN A 325 22.39 -14.40 -19.80
CA ASN A 325 21.82 -15.23 -20.87
C ASN A 325 20.27 -15.36 -20.81
N ARG A 326 19.66 -15.11 -19.65
CA ARG A 326 18.21 -15.23 -19.40
C ARG A 326 17.46 -13.91 -19.34
N LEU A 327 18.13 -12.75 -19.24
CA LEU A 327 17.49 -11.46 -19.00
C LEU A 327 16.35 -11.13 -19.99
N GLU A 328 16.49 -11.52 -21.27
CA GLU A 328 15.45 -11.26 -22.29
C GLU A 328 14.32 -12.30 -22.32
N LYS A 329 14.62 -13.57 -22.03
CA LYS A 329 13.70 -14.71 -22.25
C LYS A 329 12.99 -15.18 -20.99
N SER A 330 13.71 -15.13 -19.86
CA SER A 330 13.25 -15.56 -18.54
C SER A 330 13.72 -14.54 -17.48
N PRO A 331 13.28 -13.26 -17.52
CA PRO A 331 13.78 -12.21 -16.63
C PRO A 331 13.65 -12.56 -15.14
N GLY A 332 12.57 -13.24 -14.73
CA GLY A 332 12.41 -13.72 -13.35
C GLY A 332 13.39 -14.83 -12.94
N GLU A 333 13.80 -15.71 -13.87
CA GLU A 333 14.87 -16.69 -13.62
C GLU A 333 16.24 -16.03 -13.56
N ALA A 334 16.49 -15.02 -14.41
CA ALA A 334 17.71 -14.21 -14.36
C ALA A 334 17.83 -13.50 -13.01
N ARG A 335 16.77 -12.84 -12.54
CA ARG A 335 16.70 -12.21 -11.21
C ARG A 335 16.95 -13.24 -10.10
N ALA A 336 16.32 -14.42 -10.16
CA ALA A 336 16.55 -15.49 -9.21
C ALA A 336 18.03 -15.96 -9.14
N LEU A 337 18.73 -16.08 -10.27
CA LEU A 337 20.16 -16.40 -10.30
C LEU A 337 21.03 -15.27 -9.73
N LEU A 338 20.71 -14.01 -10.03
CA LEU A 338 21.41 -12.84 -9.47
C LEU A 338 21.25 -12.76 -7.95
N THR A 339 20.07 -13.09 -7.41
CA THR A 339 19.82 -13.14 -5.97
C THR A 339 20.73 -14.13 -5.24
N VAL A 340 21.13 -15.24 -5.86
CA VAL A 340 22.09 -16.18 -5.23
C VAL A 340 23.48 -15.57 -5.10
N ILE A 341 23.87 -14.69 -6.03
CA ILE A 341 25.13 -13.93 -5.95
C ILE A 341 25.03 -12.85 -4.87
N VAL A 342 23.89 -12.14 -4.80
CA VAL A 342 23.59 -11.15 -3.75
C VAL A 342 23.68 -11.78 -2.34
N ALA A 343 23.10 -12.97 -2.15
CA ALA A 343 23.20 -13.71 -0.90
C ALA A 343 24.59 -14.35 -0.65
N GLY A 344 25.53 -14.24 -1.59
CA GLY A 344 26.87 -14.83 -1.53
C GLY A 344 27.88 -13.97 -0.76
N GLU A 345 28.66 -14.61 0.11
CA GLU A 345 29.71 -13.93 0.88
C GLU A 345 30.99 -13.64 0.07
N THR A 346 31.19 -14.36 -1.04
CA THR A 346 32.49 -14.55 -1.72
C THR A 346 33.10 -13.29 -2.32
N SER A 347 32.29 -12.39 -2.92
CA SER A 347 32.81 -11.19 -3.59
C SER A 347 31.88 -9.97 -3.46
N PRO A 348 32.28 -8.93 -2.71
CA PRO A 348 31.53 -7.66 -2.65
C PRO A 348 31.33 -7.00 -4.02
N GLN A 349 32.30 -7.15 -4.94
CA GLN A 349 32.16 -6.64 -6.31
C GLN A 349 31.15 -7.45 -7.14
N ALA A 350 31.06 -8.76 -6.93
CA ALA A 350 30.04 -9.59 -7.59
C ALA A 350 28.64 -9.26 -7.07
N ARG A 351 28.48 -9.09 -5.75
CA ARG A 351 27.23 -8.60 -5.15
C ARG A 351 26.77 -7.29 -5.76
N LEU A 352 27.61 -6.25 -5.77
CA LEU A 352 27.26 -4.93 -6.34
C LEU A 352 26.85 -5.02 -7.81
N ARG A 353 27.54 -5.84 -8.62
CA ARG A 353 27.14 -6.09 -10.03
C ARG A 353 25.81 -6.85 -10.13
N ALA A 354 25.55 -7.80 -9.22
CA ALA A 354 24.30 -8.54 -9.19
C ALA A 354 23.10 -7.66 -8.78
N HIS A 355 23.27 -6.79 -7.78
CA HIS A 355 22.28 -5.75 -7.45
C HIS A 355 22.04 -4.81 -8.63
N ALA A 356 23.08 -4.39 -9.33
CA ALA A 356 22.97 -3.52 -10.50
C ALA A 356 22.13 -4.13 -11.63
N GLU A 357 22.39 -5.39 -11.99
CA GLU A 357 21.62 -6.10 -13.02
C GLU A 357 20.20 -6.43 -12.57
N LEU A 358 20.02 -6.85 -11.30
CA LEU A 358 18.71 -7.14 -10.73
C LEU A 358 17.85 -5.87 -10.76
N ALA A 359 18.41 -4.73 -10.35
CA ALA A 359 17.71 -3.46 -10.34
C ALA A 359 17.47 -2.91 -11.75
N GLY A 360 18.45 -3.02 -12.65
CA GLY A 360 18.30 -2.65 -14.06
C GLY A 360 17.31 -3.53 -14.83
N SER A 361 17.14 -4.79 -14.41
CA SER A 361 16.11 -5.71 -14.89
C SER A 361 14.72 -5.29 -14.40
N LEU A 362 14.55 -5.10 -13.09
CA LEU A 362 13.29 -4.65 -12.50
C LEU A 362 12.84 -3.28 -13.03
N ALA A 363 13.75 -2.33 -13.23
CA ALA A 363 13.43 -0.98 -13.73
C ALA A 363 12.88 -0.94 -15.16
N LYS A 364 12.86 -2.07 -15.89
CA LYS A 364 12.23 -2.23 -17.21
C LYS A 364 10.78 -2.75 -17.12
N GLU A 365 10.39 -3.31 -15.97
CA GLU A 365 9.07 -3.93 -15.76
C GLU A 365 7.99 -2.88 -15.41
N PRO A 366 6.71 -3.10 -15.75
CA PRO A 366 5.61 -2.28 -15.29
C PRO A 366 5.52 -2.23 -13.75
N GLY A 367 5.61 -1.03 -13.17
CA GLY A 367 5.65 -0.85 -11.71
C GLY A 367 7.02 -1.16 -11.06
N GLY A 368 8.05 -1.42 -11.87
CA GLY A 368 9.40 -1.80 -11.42
C GLY A 368 10.03 -0.83 -10.41
N THR A 369 9.84 0.48 -10.57
CA THR A 369 10.36 1.49 -9.61
C THR A 369 9.68 1.41 -8.24
N ALA A 370 8.37 1.14 -8.20
CA ALA A 370 7.64 0.95 -6.94
C ALA A 370 8.05 -0.35 -6.23
N LEU A 371 8.33 -1.40 -7.01
CA LEU A 371 8.89 -2.66 -6.51
C LEU A 371 10.32 -2.47 -5.98
N LEU A 372 11.18 -1.77 -6.71
CA LEU A 372 12.54 -1.45 -6.27
C LEU A 372 12.55 -0.68 -4.95
N ARG A 373 11.68 0.31 -4.80
CA ARG A 373 11.51 1.00 -3.52
C ARG A 373 11.19 0.01 -2.40
N ARG A 374 10.16 -0.83 -2.58
CA ARG A 374 9.74 -1.81 -1.55
C ARG A 374 10.84 -2.83 -1.19
N LEU A 375 11.75 -3.15 -2.11
CA LEU A 375 12.81 -4.15 -1.88
C LEU A 375 14.07 -3.63 -1.18
N TYR A 376 14.29 -2.31 -1.17
CA TYR A 376 15.50 -1.65 -0.63
C TYR A 376 15.19 -0.58 0.44
N ASP A 377 13.91 -0.31 0.73
CA ASP A 377 13.49 0.57 1.83
C ASP A 377 13.41 -0.20 3.15
N GLY A 378 14.48 -0.13 3.95
CA GLY A 378 14.50 -0.67 5.32
C GLY A 378 14.52 -2.21 5.45
N VAL A 379 14.69 -2.94 4.35
CA VAL A 379 14.81 -4.40 4.34
C VAL A 379 16.16 -4.81 4.93
N ALA A 380 16.15 -5.77 5.86
CA ALA A 380 17.37 -6.15 6.58
C ALA A 380 18.41 -6.79 5.63
N GLY A 381 19.56 -6.14 5.47
CA GLY A 381 20.63 -6.60 4.58
C GLY A 381 20.48 -6.16 3.13
N HIS A 382 19.50 -5.31 2.81
CA HIS A 382 19.34 -4.70 1.47
C HIS A 382 19.11 -3.19 1.58
N GLY A 383 20.03 -2.39 1.04
CA GLY A 383 20.12 -0.94 1.28
C GLY A 383 20.23 -0.09 0.02
N TRP A 384 19.86 1.18 0.12
CA TRP A 384 19.94 2.14 -1.00
C TRP A 384 21.36 2.27 -1.59
N GLU A 385 22.39 2.05 -0.78
CA GLU A 385 23.80 2.03 -1.14
C GLU A 385 24.21 0.92 -2.11
N GLU A 386 23.42 -0.16 -2.21
CA GLU A 386 23.65 -1.28 -3.13
C GLU A 386 23.15 -1.00 -4.55
N LEU A 387 22.28 0.01 -4.71
CA LEU A 387 21.69 0.37 -5.99
C LEU A 387 22.63 1.25 -6.84
N PRO A 388 22.65 1.03 -8.18
CA PRO A 388 23.31 1.94 -9.11
C PRO A 388 22.85 3.38 -8.94
N LEU A 389 23.81 4.30 -9.13
CA LEU A 389 23.63 5.74 -8.97
C LEU A 389 22.46 6.27 -9.81
N GLU A 390 22.31 5.79 -11.04
CA GLU A 390 21.26 6.15 -11.99
C GLU A 390 19.86 5.73 -11.51
N ILE A 391 19.78 4.58 -10.82
CA ILE A 391 18.54 4.05 -10.24
C ILE A 391 18.18 4.82 -8.97
N ARG A 392 19.18 5.13 -8.13
CA ARG A 392 19.00 6.01 -6.95
C ARG A 392 18.46 7.39 -7.36
N TYR A 393 19.04 8.03 -8.37
CA TYR A 393 18.50 9.31 -8.88
C TYR A 393 17.07 9.20 -9.41
N ARG A 394 16.74 8.14 -10.15
CA ARG A 394 15.37 7.91 -10.64
C ARG A 394 14.37 7.73 -9.48
N LEU A 395 14.77 7.03 -8.42
CA LEU A 395 13.98 6.87 -7.18
C LEU A 395 13.82 8.20 -6.43
N VAL A 396 14.88 9.00 -6.31
CA VAL A 396 14.83 10.36 -5.73
C VAL A 396 13.87 11.25 -6.50
N ASP A 397 13.95 11.30 -7.83
CA ASP A 397 13.06 12.11 -8.67
C ASP A 397 11.59 11.67 -8.52
N GLU A 398 11.33 10.38 -8.33
CA GLU A 398 9.98 9.86 -8.07
C GLU A 398 9.49 10.20 -6.66
N ALA A 399 10.33 10.05 -5.64
CA ALA A 399 10.01 10.43 -4.27
C ALA A 399 9.71 11.94 -4.16
N ILE A 400 10.50 12.80 -4.83
CA ILE A 400 10.23 14.25 -4.91
C ILE A 400 8.91 14.53 -5.63
N ARG A 401 8.65 13.93 -6.79
CA ARG A 401 7.38 14.09 -7.53
C ARG A 401 6.16 13.62 -6.72
N ALA A 402 6.33 12.62 -5.87
CA ALA A 402 5.31 12.11 -4.97
C ALA A 402 5.27 12.81 -3.59
N GLY A 403 6.01 13.92 -3.39
CA GLY A 403 6.04 14.66 -2.14
C GLY A 403 6.73 13.96 -0.95
N ARG A 404 7.35 12.80 -1.17
CA ARG A 404 8.02 11.95 -0.17
C ARG A 404 9.44 12.45 0.12
N LEU A 405 9.57 13.69 0.58
CA LEU A 405 10.86 14.37 0.76
C LEU A 405 11.80 13.68 1.75
N THR A 406 11.28 13.08 2.82
CA THR A 406 12.08 12.30 3.79
C THR A 406 12.72 11.07 3.12
N GLU A 407 11.96 10.37 2.29
CA GLU A 407 12.44 9.20 1.53
C GLU A 407 13.46 9.63 0.47
N ALA A 408 13.18 10.71 -0.27
CA ALA A 408 14.14 11.30 -1.20
C ALA A 408 15.47 11.65 -0.52
N SER A 409 15.42 12.22 0.69
CA SER A 409 16.61 12.50 1.51
C SER A 409 17.35 11.24 1.94
N ALA A 410 16.61 10.18 2.33
CA ALA A 410 17.20 8.89 2.69
C ALA A 410 17.89 8.22 1.49
N ILE A 411 17.25 8.19 0.31
CA ILE A 411 17.85 7.65 -0.92
C ILE A 411 19.05 8.49 -1.39
N MET A 412 19.07 9.80 -1.12
CA MET A 412 20.24 10.67 -1.34
C MET A 412 21.37 10.47 -0.31
N GLY A 413 21.11 9.78 0.82
CA GLY A 413 22.11 9.50 1.84
C GLY A 413 23.31 8.73 1.27
N GLY A 414 24.48 9.37 1.17
CA GLY A 414 25.69 8.80 0.57
C GLY A 414 25.86 9.06 -0.94
N LEU A 415 25.06 9.95 -1.56
CA LEU A 415 25.31 10.41 -2.93
C LEU A 415 26.27 11.60 -2.96
N GLU A 416 27.57 11.33 -3.12
CA GLU A 416 28.58 12.38 -3.29
C GLU A 416 28.54 13.00 -4.70
N ARG A 417 27.69 14.02 -4.84
CA ARG A 417 27.46 14.92 -6.00
C ARG A 417 26.53 14.39 -7.11
N PRO A 418 25.68 15.27 -7.69
CA PRO A 418 24.91 14.96 -8.90
C PRO A 418 25.85 14.74 -10.09
N PRO A 419 25.45 13.89 -11.06
CA PRO A 419 26.24 13.65 -12.26
C PRO A 419 26.39 14.96 -13.05
N ALA A 420 27.57 15.16 -13.64
CA ALA A 420 27.78 16.25 -14.57
C ALA A 420 26.78 16.12 -15.72
N LYS A 421 26.07 17.21 -16.05
CA LYS A 421 25.17 17.25 -17.20
C LYS A 421 25.98 16.92 -18.47
N ALA A 422 25.55 15.89 -19.19
CA ALA A 422 26.01 15.58 -20.54
C ALA A 422 25.34 16.52 -21.57
#